data_AF-A0A7K4GNP9-F1
#
_entry.id   AF-A0A7K4GNP9-F1
#
_cell.length_a   1.000
_cell.length_b   1.000
_cell.length_c   1.000
_cell.angle_alpha   90.00
_cell.angle_beta   90.00
_cell.angle_gamma   90.00
#
_symmetry.space_group_name_H-M   'P 1'
#
loop_
_entity.id
_entity.type
_entity.pdbx_description
1 polymer ?
#
loop_
_entity_poly.entity_id
_entity_poly.type
_entity_poly.pdbx_seq_one_letter_code
_entity_poly.pdbx_strand_id
1 'polypeptide(L)'
;MPDVRIKTPNLDEIFEKWKQKSIRKDKKKMEKQFGTKGAIFSLDAVSAAEYVKDTQKEAAIYFAIKKTVGTEPKGTEEKIVLPPRVPRETFYSFKGKSKVNKDNWKGNEKVPTYETLQTISCKNCSGKGYIEGKCKNCKGIGKIEEKLTILSGEDQKKEEKSFSYSCGVCYGTGTSKEQCKDCGGHKNMYKYQILPVPFKTVVTGIPVLHSSAQTKYEKEIERDLHQLIEEVEGIRFNDFKDLEAKAEPSLGYWNKNIKKTINAAGTDHKTYSKDKEAQITTQIYLFPMIQMFCETKKGKNKFEIYSLGSANKFMIYSNF
;
A
#
# COMPACT_ATOMS: atom_id res chain seq x y z
N MET A 1 26.38 -34.99 4.59
CA MET A 1 24.91 -34.94 4.40
C MET A 1 24.61 -35.70 3.12
N PRO A 2 23.52 -36.50 3.06
CA PRO A 2 23.21 -37.29 1.88
C PRO A 2 23.07 -36.37 0.67
N ASP A 3 23.53 -36.81 -0.50
CA ASP A 3 23.25 -36.17 -1.79
C ASP A 3 21.72 -36.14 -1.98
N VAL A 4 21.07 -35.04 -1.63
CA VAL A 4 19.63 -34.87 -1.82
C VAL A 4 19.36 -34.69 -3.31
N ARG A 5 19.21 -35.82 -4.01
CA ARG A 5 18.79 -35.83 -5.40
C ARG A 5 17.28 -35.76 -5.48
N ILE A 6 16.78 -34.73 -6.15
CA ILE A 6 15.36 -34.62 -6.46
C ILE A 6 15.12 -35.28 -7.82
N LYS A 7 14.13 -36.19 -7.88
CA LYS A 7 13.73 -36.78 -9.15
C LYS A 7 12.80 -35.81 -9.87
N THR A 8 13.13 -35.43 -11.09
CA THR A 8 12.24 -34.65 -11.95
C THR A 8 11.01 -35.47 -12.37
N PRO A 9 9.82 -34.86 -12.53
CA PRO A 9 8.63 -35.53 -13.02
C PRO A 9 8.82 -36.09 -14.43
N ASN A 10 8.13 -37.19 -14.73
CA ASN A 10 8.18 -37.78 -16.06
C ASN A 10 7.39 -36.92 -17.06
N LEU A 11 7.83 -36.87 -18.32
CA LEU A 11 7.18 -36.10 -19.38
C LEU A 11 5.73 -36.53 -19.60
N ASP A 12 5.45 -37.83 -19.53
CA ASP A 12 4.09 -38.35 -19.67
C ASP A 12 3.18 -37.87 -18.52
N GLU A 13 3.69 -37.86 -17.28
CA GLU A 13 2.95 -37.40 -16.10
C GLU A 13 2.66 -35.90 -16.18
N ILE A 14 3.64 -35.11 -16.62
CA ILE A 14 3.46 -33.67 -16.85
C ILE A 14 2.39 -33.45 -17.91
N PHE A 15 2.50 -34.15 -19.04
CA PHE A 15 1.57 -33.99 -20.15
C PHE A 15 0.16 -34.43 -19.77
N GLU A 16 0.01 -35.54 -19.03
CA GLU A 16 -1.28 -36.02 -18.56
C GLU A 16 -1.94 -35.02 -17.60
N LYS A 17 -1.20 -34.53 -16.60
CA LYS A 17 -1.73 -33.55 -15.65
C LYS A 17 -2.04 -32.21 -16.34
N TRP A 18 -1.29 -31.83 -17.38
CA TRP A 18 -1.65 -30.71 -18.26
C TRP A 18 -2.96 -30.97 -19.01
N LYS A 19 -3.13 -32.13 -19.68
CA LYS A 19 -4.37 -32.49 -20.39
C LYS A 19 -5.59 -32.38 -19.49
N GLN A 20 -5.51 -32.93 -18.29
CA GLN A 20 -6.58 -32.90 -17.30
C GLN A 20 -6.92 -31.48 -16.82
N LYS A 21 -5.92 -30.60 -16.72
CA LYS A 21 -6.13 -29.18 -16.40
C LYS A 21 -6.73 -28.41 -17.58
N SER A 22 -6.24 -28.65 -18.79
CA SER A 22 -6.62 -27.94 -20.01
C SER A 22 -8.03 -28.30 -20.50
N ILE A 23 -8.46 -29.56 -20.38
CA ILE A 23 -9.84 -29.95 -20.75
C ILE A 23 -10.88 -29.23 -19.88
N ARG A 24 -10.59 -29.05 -18.59
CA ARG A 24 -11.49 -28.37 -17.64
C ARG A 24 -11.63 -26.88 -17.93
N LYS A 25 -10.56 -26.26 -18.45
CA LYS A 25 -10.54 -24.83 -18.80
C LYS A 25 -11.10 -24.58 -20.20
N ASP A 26 -10.62 -25.30 -21.21
CA ASP A 26 -10.80 -24.96 -22.62
C ASP A 26 -11.10 -26.18 -23.51
N LYS A 27 -12.12 -26.98 -23.13
CA LYS A 27 -12.54 -28.19 -23.88
C LYS A 27 -12.70 -27.98 -25.39
N LYS A 28 -13.38 -26.91 -25.80
CA LYS A 28 -13.61 -26.59 -27.23
C LYS A 28 -12.29 -26.36 -27.99
N LYS A 29 -11.30 -25.75 -27.33
CA LYS A 29 -9.98 -25.50 -27.93
C LYS A 29 -9.20 -26.80 -28.07
N MET A 30 -9.24 -27.66 -27.05
CA MET A 30 -8.64 -29.00 -27.09
C MET A 30 -9.21 -29.82 -28.27
N GLU A 31 -10.54 -29.90 -28.39
CA GLU A 31 -11.22 -30.59 -29.49
C GLU A 31 -10.81 -30.04 -30.86
N LYS A 32 -10.74 -28.70 -31.02
CA LYS A 32 -10.36 -28.06 -32.28
C LYS A 32 -8.92 -28.37 -32.69
N GLN A 33 -8.00 -28.45 -31.73
CA GLN A 33 -6.56 -28.57 -31.99
C GLN A 33 -6.09 -30.03 -32.10
N PHE A 34 -6.70 -30.92 -31.33
CA PHE A 34 -6.28 -32.33 -31.23
C PHE A 34 -7.29 -33.30 -31.83
N GLY A 35 -8.53 -32.88 -32.06
CA GLY A 35 -9.58 -33.69 -32.67
C GLY A 35 -9.28 -34.06 -34.12
N THR A 36 -9.74 -35.24 -34.50
CA THR A 36 -9.64 -35.77 -35.87
C THR A 36 -10.99 -35.64 -36.56
N LYS A 37 -11.02 -35.14 -37.80
CA LYS A 37 -12.28 -34.94 -38.54
C LYS A 37 -12.99 -36.28 -38.71
N GLY A 38 -14.24 -36.37 -38.25
CA GLY A 38 -15.06 -37.58 -38.34
C GLY A 38 -14.89 -38.59 -37.20
N ALA A 39 -14.02 -38.31 -36.21
CA ALA A 39 -13.87 -39.15 -35.02
C ALA A 39 -14.37 -38.42 -33.75
N ILE A 40 -14.90 -39.19 -32.79
CA ILE A 40 -15.25 -38.67 -31.46
C ILE A 40 -13.95 -38.27 -30.75
N PHE A 41 -13.90 -37.05 -30.22
CA PHE A 41 -12.73 -36.58 -29.48
C PHE A 41 -12.58 -37.34 -28.16
N SER A 42 -11.42 -37.97 -27.97
CA SER A 42 -11.01 -38.57 -26.70
C SER A 42 -9.64 -38.04 -26.29
N LEU A 43 -9.47 -37.79 -24.99
CA LEU A 43 -8.19 -37.39 -24.40
C LEU A 43 -7.14 -38.50 -24.43
N ASP A 44 -7.57 -39.76 -24.48
CA ASP A 44 -6.68 -40.92 -24.52
C ASP A 44 -5.92 -41.00 -25.85
N ALA A 45 -6.50 -40.43 -26.91
CA ALA A 45 -5.85 -40.32 -28.22
C ALA A 45 -4.82 -39.17 -28.28
N VAL A 46 -4.62 -38.42 -27.19
CA VAL A 46 -3.66 -37.32 -27.11
C VAL A 46 -2.49 -37.72 -26.20
N SER A 47 -1.32 -37.99 -26.76
CA SER A 47 -0.16 -38.51 -26.02
C SER A 47 1.06 -37.60 -26.10
N ALA A 48 1.91 -37.61 -25.06
CA ALA A 48 3.13 -36.81 -25.07
C ALA A 48 4.04 -37.17 -26.26
N ALA A 49 4.15 -38.47 -26.57
CA ALA A 49 4.98 -38.99 -27.66
C ALA A 49 4.66 -38.38 -29.04
N GLU A 50 3.39 -38.04 -29.30
CA GLU A 50 3.00 -37.45 -30.59
C GLU A 50 3.23 -35.93 -30.63
N TYR A 51 2.93 -35.25 -29.53
CA TYR A 51 2.78 -33.79 -29.50
C TYR A 51 3.94 -33.03 -28.87
N VAL A 52 4.80 -33.69 -28.09
CA VAL A 52 6.00 -33.08 -27.51
C VAL A 52 7.15 -33.23 -28.51
N LYS A 53 7.71 -32.10 -28.94
CA LYS A 53 8.77 -32.05 -29.96
C LYS A 53 10.16 -31.91 -29.34
N ASP A 54 10.25 -31.13 -28.27
CA ASP A 54 11.50 -30.90 -27.57
C ASP A 54 11.23 -30.65 -26.08
N THR A 55 12.25 -30.87 -25.25
CA THR A 55 12.18 -30.63 -23.82
C THR A 55 13.48 -30.05 -23.30
N GLN A 56 13.37 -29.00 -22.49
CA GLN A 56 14.49 -28.39 -21.80
C GLN A 56 14.36 -28.62 -20.30
N LYS A 57 15.48 -29.05 -19.70
CA LYS A 57 15.61 -29.17 -18.24
C LYS A 57 16.17 -27.87 -17.70
N GLU A 58 15.39 -27.22 -16.86
CA GLU A 58 15.64 -25.89 -16.30
C GLU A 58 15.51 -25.96 -14.76
N ALA A 59 15.68 -24.83 -14.07
CA ALA A 59 15.51 -24.75 -12.62
C ALA A 59 14.91 -23.40 -12.22
N ALA A 60 14.25 -23.37 -11.07
CA ALA A 60 13.85 -22.12 -10.44
C ALA A 60 14.38 -22.02 -9.02
N ILE A 61 14.75 -20.81 -8.61
CA ILE A 61 15.27 -20.51 -7.29
C ILE A 61 14.30 -19.58 -6.60
N TYR A 62 13.89 -19.95 -5.40
CA TYR A 62 12.93 -19.20 -4.62
C TYR A 62 13.47 -18.89 -3.22
N PHE A 63 13.26 -17.68 -2.76
CA PHE A 63 13.37 -17.32 -1.35
C PHE A 63 12.41 -16.16 -1.05
N ALA A 64 11.95 -16.06 0.19
CA ALA A 64 11.08 -14.98 0.62
C ALA A 64 11.86 -13.96 1.46
N ILE A 65 11.53 -12.69 1.28
CA ILE A 65 12.06 -11.58 2.07
C ILE A 65 10.95 -10.87 2.85
N LYS A 66 11.33 -10.30 3.98
CA LYS A 66 10.55 -9.39 4.79
C LYS A 66 11.08 -8.00 4.54
N LYS A 67 10.29 -7.11 3.92
CA LYS A 67 10.68 -5.73 3.64
C LYS A 67 9.88 -4.77 4.48
N THR A 68 10.57 -3.81 5.07
CA THR A 68 9.97 -2.78 5.90
C THR A 68 9.46 -1.62 5.04
N VAL A 69 8.32 -1.81 4.38
CA VAL A 69 7.69 -0.76 3.55
C VAL A 69 6.75 0.04 4.42
N GLY A 70 7.11 1.24 4.88
CA GLY A 70 6.12 2.13 5.55
C GLY A 70 4.95 2.47 4.64
N THR A 71 3.74 2.22 5.12
CA THR A 71 2.46 2.49 4.46
C THR A 71 1.87 3.76 5.09
N GLU A 72 1.24 4.60 4.28
CA GLU A 72 0.42 5.73 4.75
C GLU A 72 -0.93 5.22 5.26
N PRO A 73 -1.27 5.41 6.54
CA PRO A 73 -2.64 5.19 6.98
C PRO A 73 -3.53 6.29 6.41
N LYS A 74 -4.73 5.91 5.96
CA LYS A 74 -5.74 6.86 5.49
C LYS A 74 -6.56 7.36 6.67
N GLY A 75 -6.68 8.67 6.79
CA GLY A 75 -7.53 9.33 7.78
C GLY A 75 -6.86 10.58 8.33
N THR A 76 -7.30 11.73 7.84
CA THR A 76 -6.87 13.05 8.31
C THR A 76 -7.99 13.62 9.17
N GLU A 77 -7.71 13.86 10.45
CA GLU A 77 -8.64 14.56 11.33
C GLU A 77 -8.13 16.00 11.51
N GLU A 78 -9.00 16.98 11.25
CA GLU A 78 -8.66 18.39 11.40
C GLU A 78 -9.20 18.93 12.72
N LYS A 79 -8.36 19.63 13.48
CA LYS A 79 -8.74 20.24 14.75
C LYS A 79 -8.47 21.74 14.72
N ILE A 80 -9.44 22.52 15.19
CA ILE A 80 -9.35 23.98 15.33
C ILE A 80 -9.36 24.32 16.81
N VAL A 81 -8.38 25.11 17.25
CA VAL A 81 -8.23 25.49 18.67
C VAL A 81 -7.91 26.98 18.83
N LEU A 82 -8.22 27.50 20.01
CA LEU A 82 -7.83 28.85 20.42
C LEU A 82 -6.33 28.93 20.76
N PRO A 83 -5.69 30.10 20.63
CA PRO A 83 -4.25 30.25 20.90
C PRO A 83 -3.78 29.72 22.27
N PRO A 84 -4.51 29.94 23.39
CA PRO A 84 -4.09 29.42 24.70
C PRO A 84 -4.09 27.88 24.80
N ARG A 85 -4.79 27.19 23.89
CA ARG A 85 -4.86 25.72 23.86
C ARG A 85 -3.74 25.10 23.02
N VAL A 86 -3.14 25.84 22.08
CA VAL A 86 -2.03 25.35 21.25
C VAL A 86 -0.84 24.86 22.08
N PRO A 87 -0.27 25.63 23.03
CA PRO A 87 0.90 25.19 23.79
C PRO A 87 0.59 24.07 24.80
N ARG A 88 -0.70 23.74 25.01
CA ARG A 88 -1.12 22.62 25.86
C ARG A 88 -1.17 21.30 25.10
N GLU A 89 -1.14 21.34 23.77
CA GLU A 89 -1.15 20.15 22.92
C GLU A 89 0.30 19.72 22.62
N THR A 90 0.54 18.41 22.62
CA THR A 90 1.85 17.86 22.25
C THR A 90 1.88 17.59 20.74
N PHE A 91 2.71 18.33 20.02
CA PHE A 91 2.89 18.17 18.58
C PHE A 91 4.12 17.33 18.25
N TYR A 92 4.03 16.58 17.17
CA TYR A 92 5.10 15.73 16.67
C TYR A 92 5.55 16.24 15.30
N SER A 93 6.86 16.17 15.05
CA SER A 93 7.47 16.53 13.77
C SER A 93 8.19 15.33 13.19
N PHE A 94 7.86 15.01 11.94
CA PHE A 94 8.46 13.91 11.19
C PHE A 94 9.30 14.40 10.00
N LYS A 95 9.47 15.72 9.85
CA LYS A 95 10.29 16.32 8.80
C LYS A 95 11.75 15.88 8.92
N GLY A 96 12.26 15.24 7.87
CA GLY A 96 13.67 14.87 7.73
C GLY A 96 14.12 13.55 8.38
N LYS A 97 13.21 12.75 8.95
CA LYS A 97 13.55 11.42 9.51
C LYS A 97 12.94 10.27 8.70
N SER A 98 13.73 9.20 8.59
CA SER A 98 13.28 7.88 8.12
C SER A 98 12.15 7.35 9.01
N LYS A 99 11.26 6.57 8.41
CA LYS A 99 10.04 5.97 9.02
C LYS A 99 10.27 5.50 10.47
N VAL A 100 9.30 5.73 11.35
CA VAL A 100 9.38 5.45 12.81
C VAL A 100 9.30 3.94 13.06
N ASN A 101 10.17 3.40 13.92
CA ASN A 101 10.02 2.01 14.37
C ASN A 101 8.84 1.89 15.35
N LYS A 102 7.86 1.03 15.03
CA LYS A 102 6.67 0.81 15.85
C LYS A 102 7.01 0.27 17.25
N ASP A 103 8.01 -0.61 17.36
CA ASP A 103 8.37 -1.25 18.64
C ASP A 103 8.94 -0.25 19.66
N ASN A 104 9.54 0.84 19.18
CA ASN A 104 10.10 1.90 20.03
C ASN A 104 9.10 3.04 20.29
N TRP A 105 7.92 3.00 19.66
CA TRP A 105 6.93 4.07 19.75
C TRP A 105 5.96 3.80 20.90
N LYS A 106 5.92 4.72 21.86
CA LYS A 106 5.05 4.64 23.06
C LYS A 106 3.80 5.53 22.97
N GLY A 107 3.64 6.29 21.89
CA GLY A 107 2.53 7.20 21.68
C GLY A 107 1.35 6.55 20.94
N ASN A 108 0.31 7.36 20.69
CA ASN A 108 -0.79 6.93 19.83
C ASN A 108 -0.34 6.77 18.37
N GLU A 109 -1.04 5.94 17.60
CA GLU A 109 -0.75 5.73 16.17
C GLU A 109 -1.13 6.94 15.29
N LYS A 110 -1.97 7.84 15.81
CA LYS A 110 -2.34 9.12 15.23
C LYS A 110 -1.96 10.24 16.18
N VAL A 111 -1.26 11.26 15.69
CA VAL A 111 -0.76 12.36 16.51
C VAL A 111 -0.92 13.72 15.83
N PRO A 112 -1.07 14.81 16.60
CA PRO A 112 -1.02 16.17 16.07
C PRO A 112 0.33 16.46 15.40
N THR A 113 0.30 16.84 14.13
CA THR A 113 1.51 17.06 13.33
C THR A 113 1.86 18.54 13.27
N TYR A 114 3.05 18.90 13.73
CA TYR A 114 3.50 20.29 13.83
C TYR A 114 3.54 20.99 12.46
N GLU A 115 3.95 20.28 11.41
CA GLU A 115 4.07 20.80 10.05
C GLU A 115 2.73 21.25 9.44
N THR A 116 1.61 20.81 10.01
CA THR A 116 0.26 21.15 9.55
C THR A 116 -0.36 22.31 10.33
N LEU A 117 0.36 22.87 11.30
CA LEU A 117 -0.12 23.98 12.11
C LEU A 117 -0.23 25.25 11.26
N GLN A 118 -1.45 25.74 11.09
CA GLN A 118 -1.78 26.93 10.31
C GLN A 118 -2.60 27.91 11.13
N THR A 119 -2.35 29.21 10.90
CA THR A 119 -3.16 30.28 11.48
C THR A 119 -4.37 30.51 10.60
N ILE A 120 -5.57 30.50 11.18
CA ILE A 120 -6.83 30.81 10.50
C ILE A 120 -7.50 32.01 11.17
N SER A 121 -8.06 32.91 10.37
CA SER A 121 -8.83 34.03 10.89
C SER A 121 -10.19 33.55 11.41
N CYS A 122 -10.70 34.17 12.47
CA CYS A 122 -12.04 33.87 12.95
C CYS A 122 -13.08 34.34 11.93
N LYS A 123 -13.92 33.40 11.44
CA LYS A 123 -14.99 33.67 10.47
C LYS A 123 -16.04 34.65 11.01
N ASN A 124 -16.33 34.61 12.31
CA ASN A 124 -17.39 35.43 12.90
C ASN A 124 -17.00 36.89 13.15
N CYS A 125 -15.72 37.18 13.38
CA CYS A 125 -15.25 38.57 13.55
C CYS A 125 -14.30 39.03 12.43
N SER A 126 -14.12 38.23 11.38
CA SER A 126 -13.18 38.48 10.28
C SER A 126 -11.78 38.92 10.74
N GLY A 127 -11.27 38.30 11.81
CA GLY A 127 -9.96 38.66 12.38
C GLY A 127 -9.90 39.95 13.21
N LYS A 128 -11.02 40.61 13.51
CA LYS A 128 -11.04 41.81 14.36
C LYS A 128 -10.95 41.52 15.87
N GLY A 129 -11.40 40.33 16.30
CA GLY A 129 -11.45 39.90 17.70
C GLY A 129 -12.70 40.38 18.47
N TYR A 130 -13.46 41.28 17.87
CA TYR A 130 -14.70 41.81 18.44
C TYR A 130 -15.78 41.91 17.36
N ILE A 131 -17.03 41.90 17.77
CA ILE A 131 -18.19 42.17 16.93
C ILE A 131 -18.68 43.58 17.27
N GLU A 132 -18.74 44.44 16.26
CA GLU A 132 -19.31 45.78 16.38
C GLU A 132 -20.83 45.69 16.24
N GLY A 133 -21.54 46.00 17.32
CA GLY A 133 -22.99 46.10 17.34
C GLY A 133 -23.46 47.53 17.58
N LYS A 134 -24.75 47.78 17.37
CA LYS A 134 -25.37 49.03 17.82
C LYS A 134 -25.31 49.10 19.34
N CYS A 135 -24.87 50.23 19.88
CA CYS A 135 -24.87 50.44 21.33
C CYS A 135 -26.32 50.34 21.84
N LYS A 136 -26.56 49.41 22.77
CA LYS A 136 -27.89 49.15 23.34
C LYS A 136 -28.50 50.39 24.02
N ASN A 137 -27.66 51.25 24.59
CA ASN A 137 -28.09 52.41 25.37
C ASN A 137 -28.56 53.58 24.48
N CYS A 138 -27.84 53.90 23.41
CA CYS A 138 -28.23 54.97 22.47
C CYS A 138 -28.85 54.43 21.16
N LYS A 139 -29.17 53.13 21.10
CA LYS A 139 -29.73 52.44 19.93
C LYS A 139 -29.00 52.69 18.59
N GLY A 140 -27.70 53.03 18.64
CA GLY A 140 -26.91 53.37 17.45
C GLY A 140 -26.73 54.87 17.14
N ILE A 141 -27.40 55.77 17.86
CA ILE A 141 -27.45 57.21 17.56
C ILE A 141 -26.21 57.95 18.10
N GLY A 142 -25.54 57.41 19.12
CA GLY A 142 -24.37 58.01 19.77
C GLY A 142 -24.73 59.09 20.80
N LYS A 143 -25.96 59.61 20.78
CA LYS A 143 -26.47 60.61 21.71
C LYS A 143 -27.71 60.10 22.45
N ILE A 144 -27.92 60.58 23.66
CA ILE A 144 -29.14 60.39 24.45
C ILE A 144 -29.85 61.74 24.45
N GLU A 145 -31.12 61.74 24.03
CA GLU A 145 -31.98 62.92 24.03
C GLU A 145 -32.95 62.82 25.20
N GLU A 146 -32.88 63.80 26.09
CA GLU A 146 -33.79 63.95 27.21
C GLU A 146 -34.55 65.26 27.08
N LYS A 147 -35.82 65.26 27.48
CA LYS A 147 -36.62 66.48 27.51
C LYS A 147 -36.47 67.12 28.87
N LEU A 148 -35.97 68.35 28.90
CA LEU A 148 -35.93 69.17 30.10
C LEU A 148 -37.15 70.07 30.11
N THR A 149 -37.91 70.03 31.21
CA THR A 149 -38.93 71.03 31.47
C THR A 149 -38.25 72.25 32.08
N ILE A 150 -38.25 73.36 31.35
CA ILE A 150 -37.68 74.63 31.77
C ILE A 150 -38.83 75.57 32.08
N LEU A 151 -38.79 76.19 33.25
CA LEU A 151 -39.75 77.21 33.66
C LEU A 151 -39.15 78.58 33.30
N SER A 152 -39.77 79.30 32.36
CA SER A 152 -39.27 80.58 31.85
C SER A 152 -40.18 81.73 32.32
N GLY A 153 -39.59 82.77 32.94
CA GLY A 153 -40.28 83.99 33.41
C GLY A 153 -40.82 83.93 34.85
N GLU A 154 -41.34 85.05 35.36
CA GLU A 154 -41.95 85.15 36.71
C GLU A 154 -43.20 84.28 36.86
N ASP A 155 -43.96 84.10 35.77
CA ASP A 155 -45.17 83.26 35.72
C ASP A 155 -44.89 81.75 35.62
N GLN A 156 -43.61 81.32 35.63
CA GLN A 156 -43.18 79.92 35.54
C GLN A 156 -43.80 79.14 34.38
N LYS A 157 -43.81 79.71 33.17
CA LYS A 157 -44.37 79.03 32.00
C LYS A 157 -43.51 77.82 31.63
N LYS A 158 -44.13 76.62 31.60
CA LYS A 158 -43.47 75.36 31.26
C LYS A 158 -43.15 75.30 29.76
N GLU A 159 -41.87 75.28 29.44
CA GLU A 159 -41.35 75.00 28.10
C GLU A 159 -40.56 73.68 28.12
N GLU A 160 -40.84 72.77 27.20
CA GLU A 160 -39.99 71.58 27.02
C GLU A 160 -38.88 71.91 26.02
N LYS A 161 -37.62 71.86 26.46
CA LYS A 161 -36.45 71.91 25.56
C LYS A 161 -35.74 70.58 25.57
N SER A 162 -35.37 70.08 24.39
CA SER A 162 -34.56 68.89 24.26
C SER A 162 -33.10 69.20 24.59
N PHE A 163 -32.50 68.36 25.43
CA PHE A 163 -31.08 68.36 25.74
C PHE A 163 -30.47 67.05 25.27
N SER A 164 -29.38 67.14 24.50
CA SER A 164 -28.68 65.98 23.98
C SER A 164 -27.26 65.94 24.49
N TYR A 165 -26.83 64.78 24.97
CA TYR A 165 -25.46 64.53 25.40
C TYR A 165 -24.93 63.22 24.85
N SER A 166 -23.61 63.09 24.76
CA SER A 166 -22.94 61.90 24.27
C SER A 166 -23.23 60.70 25.18
N CYS A 167 -23.61 59.57 24.59
CA CYS A 167 -23.87 58.35 25.34
C CYS A 167 -22.59 57.90 26.06
N GLY A 168 -22.64 57.78 27.39
CA GLY A 168 -21.47 57.41 28.21
C GLY A 168 -20.94 56.00 27.98
N VAL A 169 -21.72 55.10 27.36
CA VAL A 169 -21.32 53.71 27.10
C VAL A 169 -20.56 53.56 25.78
N CYS A 170 -20.93 54.33 24.75
CA CYS A 170 -20.26 54.31 23.45
C CYS A 170 -19.42 55.57 23.18
N TYR A 171 -19.35 56.49 24.15
CA TYR A 171 -18.63 57.75 24.09
C TYR A 171 -18.92 58.55 22.80
N GLY A 172 -20.19 58.58 22.37
CA GLY A 172 -20.60 59.27 21.15
C GLY A 172 -20.50 58.48 19.84
N THR A 173 -19.88 57.31 19.82
CA THR A 173 -19.64 56.55 18.57
C THR A 173 -20.85 55.77 18.05
N GLY A 174 -21.90 55.60 18.88
CA GLY A 174 -23.08 54.82 18.53
C GLY A 174 -22.87 53.29 18.48
N THR A 175 -21.62 52.80 18.59
CA THR A 175 -21.28 51.37 18.46
C THR A 175 -20.73 50.80 19.76
N SER A 176 -20.97 49.51 20.01
CA SER A 176 -20.39 48.76 21.12
C SER A 176 -19.57 47.59 20.57
N LYS A 177 -18.35 47.44 21.09
CA LYS A 177 -17.46 46.32 20.75
C LYS A 177 -17.68 45.20 21.77
N GLU A 178 -18.38 44.15 21.36
CA GLU A 178 -18.51 42.94 22.18
C GLU A 178 -17.41 41.95 21.78
N GLN A 179 -16.77 41.31 22.77
CA GLN A 179 -15.73 40.30 22.51
C GLN A 179 -16.34 39.16 21.70
N CYS A 180 -15.69 38.78 20.60
CA CYS A 180 -16.18 37.67 19.78
C CYS A 180 -16.10 36.37 20.58
N LYS A 181 -17.26 35.73 20.82
CA LYS A 181 -17.38 34.51 21.63
C LYS A 181 -16.61 33.33 21.01
N ASP A 182 -16.62 33.21 19.69
CA ASP A 182 -16.00 32.11 18.96
C ASP A 182 -14.46 32.12 19.02
N CYS A 183 -13.83 33.29 18.97
CA CYS A 183 -12.37 33.41 19.08
C CYS A 183 -11.90 33.88 20.45
N GLY A 184 -12.81 34.13 21.39
CA GLY A 184 -12.48 34.67 22.71
C GLY A 184 -11.66 35.96 22.65
N GLY A 185 -11.83 36.81 21.64
CA GLY A 185 -11.04 38.05 21.49
C GLY A 185 -9.70 37.92 20.77
N HIS A 186 -9.26 36.70 20.44
CA HIS A 186 -7.88 36.47 19.98
C HIS A 186 -7.62 36.75 18.49
N LYS A 187 -8.63 37.14 17.71
CA LYS A 187 -8.57 37.42 16.25
C LYS A 187 -8.33 36.18 15.39
N ASN A 188 -7.30 35.40 15.73
CA ASN A 188 -6.84 34.22 15.05
C ASN A 188 -7.10 32.96 15.88
N MET A 189 -7.39 31.86 15.18
CA MET A 189 -7.41 30.51 15.71
C MET A 189 -6.32 29.69 15.00
N TYR A 190 -6.02 28.52 15.53
CA TYR A 190 -5.02 27.63 14.95
C TYR A 190 -5.69 26.34 14.50
N LYS A 191 -5.40 25.94 13.28
CA LYS A 191 -5.82 24.68 12.69
C LYS A 191 -4.60 23.76 12.58
N TYR A 192 -4.76 22.50 12.93
CA TYR A 192 -3.76 21.47 12.66
C TYR A 192 -4.44 20.15 12.32
N GLN A 193 -3.67 19.24 11.72
CA GLN A 193 -4.11 17.91 11.37
C GLN A 193 -3.51 16.89 12.34
N ILE A 194 -4.32 15.94 12.74
CA ILE A 194 -3.89 14.73 13.41
C ILE A 194 -3.63 13.72 12.30
N LEU A 195 -2.36 13.45 12.05
CA LEU A 195 -1.92 12.50 11.03
C LEU A 195 -1.45 11.21 11.69
N PRO A 196 -1.55 10.09 10.98
CA PRO A 196 -0.90 8.87 11.40
C PRO A 196 0.62 9.04 11.50
N VAL A 197 1.21 8.38 12.49
CA VAL A 197 2.66 8.26 12.63
C VAL A 197 3.18 7.43 11.44
N PRO A 198 4.22 7.89 10.73
CA PRO A 198 4.77 7.19 9.56
C PRO A 198 5.59 5.98 10.01
N PHE A 199 4.91 4.91 10.44
CA PHE A 199 5.56 3.70 10.90
C PHE A 199 6.27 2.96 9.77
N LYS A 200 7.35 2.29 10.14
CA LYS A 200 7.93 1.16 9.44
C LYS A 200 6.94 -0.01 9.48
N THR A 201 6.03 -0.11 8.52
CA THR A 201 5.24 -1.34 8.34
C THR A 201 6.13 -2.41 7.73
N VAL A 202 6.02 -3.62 8.26
CA VAL A 202 6.81 -4.75 7.80
C VAL A 202 5.95 -5.63 6.91
N VAL A 203 6.24 -5.66 5.62
CA VAL A 203 5.66 -6.60 4.67
C VAL A 203 6.49 -7.86 4.75
N THR A 204 5.97 -8.89 5.40
CA THR A 204 6.59 -10.22 5.49
C THR A 204 6.23 -11.05 4.26
N GLY A 205 7.19 -11.83 3.76
CA GLY A 205 6.89 -12.87 2.77
C GLY A 205 6.80 -12.37 1.33
N ILE A 206 7.50 -11.31 0.95
CA ILE A 206 7.64 -10.95 -0.46
C ILE A 206 8.43 -12.07 -1.14
N PRO A 207 7.82 -12.82 -2.07
CA PRO A 207 8.51 -13.87 -2.77
C PRO A 207 9.53 -13.29 -3.75
N VAL A 208 10.67 -13.95 -3.88
CA VAL A 208 11.68 -13.67 -4.91
C VAL A 208 11.91 -14.97 -5.65
N LEU A 209 11.55 -14.97 -6.92
CA LEU A 209 11.69 -16.12 -7.81
C LEU A 209 12.62 -15.75 -8.95
N HIS A 210 13.58 -16.62 -9.24
CA HIS A 210 14.37 -16.57 -10.46
C HIS A 210 14.20 -17.88 -11.21
N SER A 211 13.66 -17.83 -12.42
CA SER A 211 13.56 -18.99 -13.30
C SER A 211 14.66 -18.98 -14.36
N SER A 212 15.23 -20.14 -14.69
CA SER A 212 16.11 -20.29 -15.87
C SER A 212 15.33 -20.49 -17.17
N ALA A 213 14.07 -20.94 -17.08
CA ALA A 213 13.13 -20.89 -18.19
C ALA A 213 12.63 -19.45 -18.38
N GLN A 214 12.81 -18.88 -19.57
CA GLN A 214 12.28 -17.56 -19.94
C GLN A 214 10.76 -17.66 -20.12
N THR A 215 10.01 -17.58 -19.02
CA THR A 215 8.57 -17.80 -19.01
C THR A 215 7.80 -16.54 -18.64
N LYS A 216 6.69 -16.28 -19.33
CA LYS A 216 5.75 -15.20 -18.96
C LYS A 216 4.98 -15.50 -17.67
N TYR A 217 5.06 -16.73 -17.16
CA TYR A 217 4.35 -17.19 -15.97
C TYR A 217 5.10 -16.92 -14.68
N GLU A 218 6.26 -16.26 -14.71
CA GLU A 218 7.11 -16.07 -13.52
C GLU A 218 6.35 -15.48 -12.33
N LYS A 219 5.52 -14.44 -12.55
CA LYS A 219 4.68 -13.85 -11.49
C LYS A 219 3.58 -14.78 -10.96
N GLU A 220 3.02 -15.64 -11.82
CA GLU A 220 2.00 -16.61 -11.41
C GLU A 220 2.65 -17.72 -10.57
N ILE A 221 3.79 -18.23 -11.04
CA ILE A 221 4.61 -19.21 -10.33
C ILE A 221 5.06 -18.65 -8.99
N GLU A 222 5.52 -17.41 -8.93
CA GLU A 222 5.96 -16.72 -7.72
C GLU A 222 4.84 -16.66 -6.66
N ARG A 223 3.64 -16.27 -7.07
CA ARG A 223 2.47 -16.20 -6.17
C ARG A 223 2.05 -17.58 -5.70
N ASP A 224 1.94 -18.53 -6.63
CA ASP A 224 1.47 -19.88 -6.32
C ASP A 224 2.48 -20.63 -5.44
N LEU A 225 3.79 -20.50 -5.71
CA LEU A 225 4.84 -21.01 -4.84
C LEU A 225 4.75 -20.40 -3.44
N HIS A 226 4.53 -19.09 -3.32
CA HIS A 226 4.42 -18.47 -2.01
C HIS A 226 3.23 -19.02 -1.19
N GLN A 227 2.12 -19.34 -1.86
CA GLN A 227 0.92 -19.88 -1.20
C GLN A 227 0.99 -21.39 -0.94
N LEU A 228 1.64 -22.13 -1.85
CA LEU A 228 1.59 -23.59 -1.91
C LEU A 228 2.98 -24.23 -1.82
N ILE A 229 3.94 -23.57 -1.16
CA ILE A 229 5.33 -24.07 -1.09
C ILE A 229 5.44 -25.46 -0.47
N GLU A 230 4.48 -25.84 0.40
CA GLU A 230 4.42 -27.17 1.01
C GLU A 230 3.86 -28.25 0.06
N GLU A 231 3.15 -27.83 -0.98
CA GLU A 231 2.61 -28.69 -2.03
C GLU A 231 3.60 -28.92 -3.18
N VAL A 232 4.72 -28.20 -3.20
CA VAL A 232 5.78 -28.33 -4.20
C VAL A 232 7.06 -28.78 -3.54
N GLU A 233 7.60 -29.91 -3.99
CA GLU A 233 8.85 -30.42 -3.45
C GLU A 233 10.04 -29.75 -4.14
N GLY A 234 10.93 -29.16 -3.35
CA GLY A 234 12.16 -28.50 -3.77
C GLY A 234 13.30 -28.75 -2.79
N ILE A 235 14.53 -28.61 -3.26
CA ILE A 235 15.74 -28.82 -2.45
C ILE A 235 16.02 -27.54 -1.67
N ARG A 236 16.28 -27.67 -0.36
CA ARG A 236 16.52 -26.54 0.54
C ARG A 236 18.01 -26.34 0.77
N PHE A 237 18.46 -25.10 0.69
CA PHE A 237 19.83 -24.67 0.94
C PHE A 237 19.86 -23.56 1.98
N ASN A 238 20.88 -23.58 2.83
CA ASN A 238 21.08 -22.55 3.86
C ASN A 238 21.73 -21.29 3.29
N ASP A 239 22.60 -21.44 2.29
CA ASP A 239 23.30 -20.33 1.66
C ASP A 239 23.59 -20.60 0.17
N PHE A 240 23.93 -19.53 -0.54
CA PHE A 240 24.20 -19.59 -1.97
C PHE A 240 25.51 -20.29 -2.33
N LYS A 241 26.50 -20.38 -1.44
CA LYS A 241 27.73 -21.14 -1.71
C LYS A 241 27.43 -22.63 -1.75
N ASP A 242 26.63 -23.09 -0.80
CA ASP A 242 26.13 -24.46 -0.74
C ASP A 242 25.26 -24.79 -1.97
N LEU A 243 24.37 -23.87 -2.36
CA LEU A 243 23.56 -24.02 -3.56
C LEU A 243 24.43 -24.07 -4.83
N GLU A 244 25.39 -23.17 -5.00
CA GLU A 244 26.31 -23.17 -6.16
C GLU A 244 27.11 -24.49 -6.26
N ALA A 245 27.59 -25.02 -5.13
CA ALA A 245 28.40 -26.24 -5.10
C ALA A 245 27.57 -27.53 -5.34
N LYS A 246 26.30 -27.54 -4.91
CA LYS A 246 25.47 -28.76 -4.87
C LYS A 246 24.31 -28.75 -5.87
N ALA A 247 24.01 -27.66 -6.57
CA ALA A 247 22.87 -27.59 -7.47
C ALA A 247 22.95 -28.62 -8.62
N GLU A 248 24.10 -28.75 -9.28
CA GLU A 248 24.30 -29.73 -10.35
C GLU A 248 24.09 -31.19 -9.89
N PRO A 249 24.77 -31.68 -8.82
CA PRO A 249 24.55 -33.05 -8.36
C PRO A 249 23.13 -33.28 -7.79
N SER A 250 22.47 -32.24 -7.26
CA SER A 250 21.11 -32.36 -6.71
C SER A 250 20.03 -32.41 -7.79
N LEU A 251 20.20 -31.65 -8.89
CA LEU A 251 19.30 -31.68 -10.05
C LEU A 251 19.56 -32.87 -10.98
N GLY A 252 20.82 -33.34 -11.05
CA GLY A 252 21.25 -34.38 -11.98
C GLY A 252 21.36 -33.90 -13.43
N TYR A 253 21.31 -32.59 -13.66
CA TYR A 253 21.53 -31.94 -14.95
C TYR A 253 22.02 -30.52 -14.74
N TRP A 254 22.69 -29.98 -15.76
CA TRP A 254 23.22 -28.63 -15.71
C TRP A 254 23.20 -27.99 -17.09
N ASN A 255 22.86 -26.71 -17.14
CA ASN A 255 22.89 -25.91 -18.35
C ASN A 255 23.41 -24.49 -18.05
N LYS A 256 23.76 -23.73 -19.10
CA LYS A 256 24.29 -22.37 -18.94
C LYS A 256 23.28 -21.38 -18.34
N ASN A 257 21.98 -21.59 -18.56
CA ASN A 257 20.92 -20.74 -18.02
C ASN A 257 20.77 -20.92 -16.51
N ILE A 258 20.81 -22.16 -16.01
CA ILE A 258 20.77 -22.48 -14.58
C ILE A 258 21.89 -21.75 -13.84
N LYS A 259 23.13 -21.79 -14.36
CA LYS A 259 24.26 -21.05 -13.78
C LYS A 259 24.01 -19.54 -13.72
N LYS A 260 23.45 -18.95 -14.79
CA LYS A 260 23.10 -17.52 -14.81
C LYS A 260 22.03 -17.19 -13.77
N THR A 261 21.00 -18.01 -13.66
CA THR A 261 19.89 -17.86 -12.70
C THR A 261 20.40 -17.95 -11.26
N ILE A 262 21.30 -18.89 -10.96
CA ILE A 262 21.95 -18.99 -9.65
C ILE A 262 22.73 -17.73 -9.31
N ASN A 263 23.53 -17.22 -10.24
CA ASN A 263 24.31 -16.00 -10.03
C ASN A 263 23.41 -14.76 -9.84
N ALA A 264 22.32 -14.65 -10.59
CA ALA A 264 21.34 -13.57 -10.46
C ALA A 264 20.66 -13.62 -9.09
N ALA A 265 20.12 -14.79 -8.72
CA ALA A 265 19.49 -15.00 -7.42
C ALA A 265 20.46 -14.75 -6.25
N GLY A 266 21.73 -15.17 -6.40
CA GLY A 266 22.77 -14.92 -5.40
C GLY A 266 23.14 -13.44 -5.25
N THR A 267 23.05 -12.67 -6.33
CA THR A 267 23.26 -11.21 -6.32
C THR A 267 22.13 -10.51 -5.58
N ASP A 268 20.88 -10.87 -5.86
CA ASP A 268 19.71 -10.30 -5.21
C ASP A 268 19.66 -10.69 -3.74
N HIS A 269 19.91 -11.96 -3.41
CA HIS A 269 20.02 -12.41 -2.02
C HIS A 269 21.11 -11.67 -1.24
N LYS A 270 22.29 -11.43 -1.82
CA LYS A 270 23.34 -10.61 -1.19
C LYS A 270 22.91 -9.17 -1.00
N THR A 271 22.17 -8.60 -1.95
CA THR A 271 21.63 -7.24 -1.87
C THR A 271 20.63 -7.14 -0.72
N TYR A 272 19.67 -8.06 -0.63
CA TYR A 272 18.70 -8.12 0.46
C TYR A 272 19.33 -8.45 1.83
N SER A 273 20.40 -9.26 1.87
CA SER A 273 21.12 -9.55 3.11
C SER A 273 21.84 -8.33 3.69
N LYS A 274 22.23 -7.37 2.85
CA LYS A 274 22.91 -6.13 3.25
C LYS A 274 21.94 -4.98 3.51
N ASP A 275 20.72 -5.08 2.99
CA ASP A 275 19.68 -4.08 3.17
C ASP A 275 19.19 -4.11 4.63
N LYS A 276 19.37 -3.00 5.36
CA LYS A 276 18.92 -2.89 6.75
C LYS A 276 17.39 -2.92 6.90
N GLU A 277 16.66 -2.74 5.79
CA GLU A 277 15.20 -2.73 5.75
C GLU A 277 14.61 -4.03 5.18
N ALA A 278 15.46 -4.96 4.72
CA ALA A 278 15.06 -6.28 4.25
C ALA A 278 15.69 -7.39 5.11
N GLN A 279 14.94 -8.45 5.34
CA GLN A 279 15.44 -9.65 6.01
C GLN A 279 14.97 -10.87 5.22
N ILE A 280 15.87 -11.78 4.88
CA ILE A 280 15.50 -13.06 4.27
C ILE A 280 14.80 -13.92 5.34
N THR A 281 13.61 -14.42 5.03
CA THR A 281 12.75 -15.14 5.97
C THR A 281 12.71 -16.65 5.75
N THR A 282 13.15 -17.13 4.60
CA THR A 282 13.16 -18.56 4.27
C THR A 282 14.54 -19.02 3.86
N GLN A 283 14.77 -20.33 3.95
CA GLN A 283 15.85 -20.98 3.22
C GLN A 283 15.70 -20.75 1.70
N ILE A 284 16.78 -21.00 0.97
CA ILE A 284 16.79 -20.91 -0.49
C ILE A 284 16.28 -22.25 -1.02
N TYR A 285 15.24 -22.20 -1.85
CA TYR A 285 14.67 -23.36 -2.50
C TYR A 285 15.18 -23.44 -3.93
N LEU A 286 15.62 -24.63 -4.34
CA LEU A 286 15.91 -24.99 -5.71
C LEU A 286 14.86 -25.99 -6.20
N PHE A 287 14.11 -25.59 -7.22
CA PHE A 287 13.09 -26.41 -7.83
C PHE A 287 13.56 -26.89 -9.20
N PRO A 288 13.47 -28.20 -9.49
CA PRO A 288 13.64 -28.68 -10.84
C PRO A 288 12.48 -28.20 -11.70
N MET A 289 12.78 -27.76 -12.92
CA MET A 289 11.81 -27.26 -13.87
C MET A 289 11.96 -27.97 -15.21
N ILE A 290 10.86 -28.30 -15.86
CA ILE A 290 10.86 -28.87 -17.22
C ILE A 290 10.02 -27.97 -18.11
N GLN A 291 10.59 -27.54 -19.23
CA GLN A 291 9.90 -26.83 -20.30
C GLN A 291 9.70 -27.80 -21.47
N MET A 292 8.46 -28.05 -21.84
CA MET A 292 8.10 -28.92 -22.95
C MET A 292 7.58 -28.06 -24.10
N PHE A 293 8.18 -28.21 -25.28
CA PHE A 293 7.74 -27.56 -26.50
C PHE A 293 6.83 -28.51 -27.25
N CYS A 294 5.57 -28.11 -27.39
CA CYS A 294 4.52 -28.93 -27.96
C CYS A 294 4.00 -28.32 -29.27
N GLU A 295 3.64 -29.17 -30.22
CA GLU A 295 3.02 -28.78 -31.48
C GLU A 295 1.79 -29.61 -31.74
N THR A 296 0.70 -28.98 -32.16
CA THR A 296 -0.54 -29.69 -32.50
C THR A 296 -0.42 -30.46 -33.83
N LYS A 297 -1.34 -31.39 -34.10
CA LYS A 297 -1.31 -32.33 -35.24
C LYS A 297 -1.09 -31.67 -36.61
N LYS A 298 -1.48 -30.40 -36.77
CA LYS A 298 -1.33 -29.65 -38.02
C LYS A 298 -0.07 -28.78 -38.09
N GLY A 299 0.79 -28.81 -37.07
CA GLY A 299 1.96 -27.93 -36.92
C GLY A 299 1.62 -26.43 -36.79
N LYS A 300 0.34 -26.08 -36.81
CA LYS A 300 -0.14 -24.69 -36.88
C LYS A 300 -0.04 -23.95 -35.55
N ASN A 301 -0.17 -24.66 -34.42
CA ASN A 301 -0.13 -24.06 -33.10
C ASN A 301 0.96 -24.72 -32.27
N LYS A 302 1.93 -23.91 -31.88
CA LYS A 302 2.97 -24.28 -30.93
C LYS A 302 2.59 -23.76 -29.57
N PHE A 303 2.81 -24.56 -28.54
CA PHE A 303 2.55 -24.18 -27.17
C PHE A 303 3.62 -24.80 -26.26
N GLU A 304 3.74 -24.26 -25.07
CA GLU A 304 4.74 -24.65 -24.10
C GLU A 304 4.04 -25.04 -22.80
N ILE A 305 4.51 -26.14 -22.22
CA ILE A 305 4.10 -26.60 -20.90
C ILE A 305 5.31 -26.47 -19.98
N TYR A 306 5.14 -25.82 -18.85
CA TYR A 306 6.15 -25.71 -17.80
C TYR A 306 5.72 -26.53 -16.61
N SER A 307 6.61 -27.37 -16.11
CA SER A 307 6.46 -28.13 -14.88
C SER A 307 7.49 -27.66 -13.86
N LEU A 308 7.09 -27.51 -12.60
CA LEU A 308 7.96 -27.10 -11.51
C LEU A 308 7.75 -27.98 -10.27
N GLY A 309 8.81 -28.63 -9.78
CA GLY A 309 8.78 -29.51 -8.61
C GLY A 309 9.20 -30.95 -8.89
N SER A 310 9.14 -31.82 -7.89
CA SER A 310 9.58 -33.22 -8.00
C SER A 310 8.59 -34.12 -8.76
N ALA A 311 9.00 -35.35 -9.03
CA ALA A 311 8.13 -36.41 -9.54
C ALA A 311 6.89 -36.66 -8.67
N ASN A 312 6.98 -36.46 -7.36
CA ASN A 312 5.86 -36.68 -6.45
C ASN A 312 4.92 -35.46 -6.39
N LYS A 313 5.49 -34.26 -6.44
CA LYS A 313 4.79 -33.00 -6.15
C LYS A 313 5.30 -31.87 -7.03
N PHE A 314 4.51 -31.55 -8.06
CA PHE A 314 4.84 -30.50 -9.04
C PHE A 314 3.61 -29.71 -9.52
N MET A 315 3.85 -28.47 -9.95
CA MET A 315 2.87 -27.57 -10.55
C MET A 315 3.02 -27.54 -12.08
N ILE A 316 1.95 -27.13 -12.78
CA ILE A 316 1.93 -27.01 -14.24
C ILE A 316 1.38 -25.68 -14.69
N TYR A 317 2.09 -25.06 -15.64
CA TYR A 317 1.71 -23.85 -16.36
C TYR A 317 1.77 -24.10 -17.86
N SER A 318 0.96 -23.38 -18.63
CA SER A 318 0.92 -23.58 -20.09
C SER A 318 0.35 -22.36 -20.80
N ASN A 319 0.87 -22.08 -22.00
CA ASN A 319 0.36 -21.05 -22.90
C ASN A 319 -0.63 -21.56 -23.96
N PHE A 320 -1.06 -22.82 -23.82
CA PHE A 320 -2.02 -23.45 -24.71
C PHE A 320 -3.32 -22.67 -24.85
#